data_AF-A0A952CRX9-F1
#
_entry.id   AF-A0A952CRX9-F1
#
_cell.length_a   1.000
_cell.length_b   1.000
_cell.length_c   1.000
_cell.angle_alpha   90.00
_cell.angle_beta   90.00
_cell.angle_gamma   90.00
#
_symmetry.space_group_name_H-M   'P 1'
#
loop_
_entity.id
_entity.type
_entity.pdbx_description
1 polymer ?
#
loop_
_entity_poly.entity_id
_entity_poly.type
_entity_poly.pdbx_seq_one_letter_code
_entity_poly.pdbx_strand_id
1 'polypeptide(L)'
;MDFNPAGEASTVALIYFKRKFPYNSVKHYDYKKDDKRRRRFSVISTFSIIAAILYLFGLPVFYTAVLSVFIPAIYEMLLPAGAMYYPPEWLMYLLICIPLTIGTLIWVHEWTFKLFLQNDYEEFEDFYNDRQGYNNKKAGVRLAKIGLVFTLLFLPFIVGSRVIVYNDSITLKQFYQIKARNYKFEDIAQINLYSQYQNRKGEITESNHYVLQFTDGFEFYVGYYLNDDSVIQSFTRDLSKRSGRPINEGGIDYYEE
;
A
#
# COMPACT_ATOMS: atom_id res chain seq x y z
N MET A 1 2.49 -32.93 19.72
CA MET A 1 3.44 -31.81 19.87
C MET A 1 2.90 -30.71 18.98
N ASP A 2 2.26 -29.72 19.58
CA ASP A 2 1.64 -28.64 18.83
C ASP A 2 2.73 -27.64 18.42
N PHE A 3 3.04 -27.65 17.13
CA PHE A 3 3.95 -26.69 16.52
C PHE A 3 3.26 -25.32 16.54
N ASN A 4 3.80 -24.36 17.30
CA ASN A 4 3.35 -22.97 17.28
C ASN A 4 4.31 -22.12 16.44
N PRO A 5 4.10 -22.04 15.11
CA PRO A 5 5.02 -21.36 14.19
C PRO A 5 5.23 -19.88 14.54
N ALA A 6 4.23 -19.22 15.14
CA ALA A 6 4.33 -17.81 15.53
C ALA A 6 5.28 -17.59 16.72
N GLY A 7 5.28 -18.51 17.69
CA GLY A 7 6.19 -18.45 18.85
C GLY A 7 7.65 -18.69 18.46
N GLU A 8 7.89 -19.59 17.52
CA GLU A 8 9.24 -19.87 17.02
C GLU A 8 9.76 -18.73 16.13
N ALA A 9 8.94 -18.20 15.22
CA ALA A 9 9.33 -17.09 14.33
C ALA A 9 9.70 -15.83 15.11
N SER A 10 8.93 -15.47 16.15
CA SER A 10 9.23 -14.33 17.01
C SER A 10 10.52 -14.52 17.82
N THR A 11 10.78 -15.74 18.30
CA THR A 11 12.01 -16.09 19.02
C THR A 11 13.25 -15.99 18.11
N VAL A 12 13.16 -16.54 16.89
CA VAL A 12 14.23 -16.45 15.89
C VAL A 12 14.52 -15.00 15.51
N ALA A 13 13.49 -14.19 15.29
CA ALA A 13 13.63 -12.76 14.99
C ALA A 13 14.34 -12.02 16.15
N LEU A 14 13.92 -12.28 17.40
CA LEU A 14 14.53 -11.67 18.59
C LEU A 14 16.01 -12.07 18.74
N ILE A 15 16.35 -13.34 18.54
CA ILE A 15 17.74 -13.81 18.57
C ILE A 15 18.57 -13.12 17.49
N TYR A 16 18.03 -13.00 16.27
CA TYR A 16 18.68 -12.27 15.18
C TYR A 16 18.92 -10.80 15.54
N PHE A 17 17.94 -10.10 16.09
CA PHE A 17 18.09 -8.69 16.47
C PHE A 17 19.11 -8.49 17.59
N LYS A 18 19.07 -9.32 18.65
CA LYS A 18 20.07 -9.31 19.73
C LYS A 18 21.48 -9.50 19.21
N ARG A 19 21.68 -10.44 18.28
CA ARG A 19 23.00 -10.71 17.68
C ARG A 19 23.47 -9.60 16.75
N LYS A 20 22.57 -9.04 15.92
CA LYS A 20 22.94 -8.11 14.84
C LYS A 20 22.99 -6.64 15.30
N PHE A 21 22.29 -6.34 16.39
CA PHE A 21 22.16 -5.00 16.96
C PHE A 21 22.28 -5.04 18.49
N PRO A 22 23.36 -5.60 19.06
CA PRO A 22 23.49 -5.71 20.51
C PRO A 22 23.40 -4.34 21.16
N TYR A 23 22.78 -4.28 22.34
CA TYR A 23 22.70 -3.08 23.15
C TYR A 23 23.58 -3.21 24.38
N ASN A 24 24.47 -2.23 24.54
CA ASN A 24 25.26 -2.05 25.75
C ASN A 24 24.87 -0.69 26.31
N SER A 25 24.21 -0.66 27.47
CA SER A 25 23.90 0.60 28.16
C SER A 25 25.21 1.28 28.56
N VAL A 26 25.36 2.54 28.16
CA VAL A 26 26.56 3.37 28.44
C VAL A 26 26.32 4.30 29.63
N LYS A 27 25.06 4.54 29.98
CA LYS A 27 24.65 5.54 30.99
C LYS A 27 24.11 4.84 32.25
N HIS A 28 24.60 5.26 33.42
CA HIS A 28 24.09 4.78 34.70
C HIS A 28 22.85 5.55 35.12
N TYR A 29 21.69 5.19 34.57
CA TYR A 29 20.42 5.80 34.94
C TYR A 29 19.82 5.22 36.24
N ASP A 30 19.12 6.07 37.00
CA ASP A 30 18.58 5.73 38.33
C ASP A 30 17.37 4.78 38.31
N TYR A 31 16.74 4.53 37.15
CA TYR A 31 15.65 3.54 37.05
C TYR A 31 16.05 2.13 37.51
N LYS A 32 17.36 1.81 37.55
CA LYS A 32 17.86 0.53 38.07
C LYS A 32 17.79 0.43 39.59
N LYS A 33 17.67 1.56 40.30
CA LYS A 33 17.60 1.65 41.77
C LYS A 33 16.20 2.06 42.27
N ASP A 34 15.38 2.69 41.44
CA ASP A 34 14.02 3.13 41.78
C ASP A 34 12.94 2.22 41.15
N ASP A 35 12.33 1.37 41.98
CA ASP A 35 11.25 0.46 41.59
C ASP A 35 10.01 1.18 41.05
N LYS A 36 9.70 2.39 41.52
CA LYS A 36 8.54 3.17 41.07
C LYS A 36 8.76 3.65 39.63
N ARG A 37 9.96 4.15 39.33
CA ARG A 37 10.38 4.50 37.95
C ARG A 37 10.38 3.28 37.03
N ARG A 38 10.94 2.16 37.49
CA ARG A 38 10.96 0.91 36.71
C ARG A 38 9.56 0.42 36.35
N ARG A 39 8.61 0.47 37.28
CA ARG A 39 7.19 0.14 37.04
C ARG A 39 6.56 1.08 36.02
N ARG A 40 6.76 2.40 36.15
CA ARG A 40 6.27 3.40 35.19
C ARG A 40 6.79 3.10 33.77
N PHE A 41 8.09 2.89 33.60
CA PHE A 41 8.66 2.57 32.28
C PHE A 41 8.22 1.21 31.74
N SER A 42 7.93 0.22 32.61
CA SER A 42 7.34 -1.04 32.17
C SER A 42 5.95 -0.85 31.55
N VAL A 43 5.10 -0.01 32.16
CA VAL A 43 3.77 0.32 31.61
C VAL A 43 3.90 1.08 30.29
N ILE A 44 4.79 2.08 30.23
CA ILE A 44 5.05 2.85 29.01
C ILE A 44 5.62 1.93 27.90
N SER A 45 6.45 0.96 28.24
CA SER A 45 6.97 -0.05 27.30
C SER A 45 5.85 -0.88 26.68
N THR A 46 4.82 -1.25 27.44
CA THR A 46 3.65 -1.95 26.90
C THR A 46 2.85 -1.04 25.97
N PHE A 47 2.63 0.22 26.37
CA PHE A 47 1.95 1.21 25.53
C PHE A 47 2.71 1.47 24.23
N SER A 48 4.04 1.50 24.27
CA SER A 48 4.94 1.62 23.11
C SER A 48 4.74 0.50 22.09
N ILE A 49 4.58 -0.75 22.54
CA ILE A 49 4.31 -1.89 21.65
C ILE A 49 2.92 -1.75 21.03
N ILE A 50 1.90 -1.42 21.84
CA ILE A 50 0.53 -1.22 21.35
C ILE A 50 0.49 -0.09 20.31
N ALA A 51 1.14 1.04 20.58
CA ALA A 51 1.24 2.16 19.65
C ALA A 51 1.94 1.75 18.35
N ALA A 52 3.03 0.99 18.41
CA ALA A 52 3.70 0.49 17.22
C ALA A 52 2.80 -0.41 16.36
N ILE A 53 1.98 -1.27 16.99
CA ILE A 53 0.99 -2.09 16.29
C ILE A 53 -0.08 -1.20 15.64
N LEU A 54 -0.63 -0.23 16.36
CA LEU A 54 -1.61 0.70 15.81
C LEU A 54 -1.04 1.50 14.64
N TYR A 55 0.22 1.92 14.69
CA TYR A 55 0.89 2.60 13.59
C TYR A 55 1.11 1.67 12.39
N LEU A 56 1.47 0.40 12.63
CA LEU A 56 1.69 -0.56 11.54
C LEU A 56 0.43 -0.79 10.70
N PHE A 57 -0.77 -0.74 11.30
CA PHE A 57 -2.05 -0.88 10.60
C PHE A 57 -2.68 0.46 10.19
N GLY A 58 -2.49 1.51 10.99
CA GLY A 58 -3.11 2.82 10.77
C GLY A 58 -2.36 3.70 9.76
N LEU A 59 -1.02 3.71 9.80
CA LEU A 59 -0.22 4.54 8.88
C LEU A 59 -0.38 4.15 7.40
N PRO A 60 -0.47 2.86 7.01
CA PRO A 60 -0.69 2.52 5.61
C PRO A 60 -2.04 3.06 5.11
N VAL A 61 -3.10 2.94 5.92
CA VAL A 61 -4.43 3.48 5.57
C VAL A 61 -4.39 5.00 5.49
N PHE A 62 -3.74 5.67 6.45
CA PHE A 62 -3.56 7.12 6.44
C PHE A 62 -2.78 7.60 5.20
N TYR A 63 -1.64 6.98 4.89
CA TYR A 63 -0.87 7.32 3.70
C TYR A 63 -1.63 7.07 2.42
N THR A 64 -2.38 5.97 2.34
CA THR A 64 -3.23 5.72 1.17
C THR A 64 -4.30 6.79 1.03
N ALA A 65 -4.96 7.21 2.13
CA ALA A 65 -5.94 8.30 2.12
C ALA A 65 -5.38 9.61 1.59
N VAL A 66 -4.16 9.93 2.01
CA VAL A 66 -3.45 11.11 1.52
C VAL A 66 -3.13 10.94 0.03
N LEU A 67 -2.46 9.86 -0.36
CA LEU A 67 -2.02 9.67 -1.74
C LEU A 67 -3.18 9.58 -2.74
N SER A 68 -4.29 8.93 -2.37
CA SER A 68 -5.47 8.80 -3.22
C SER A 68 -6.20 10.12 -3.47
N VAL A 69 -5.90 11.17 -2.69
CA VAL A 69 -6.45 12.51 -2.89
C VAL A 69 -5.44 13.40 -3.62
N PHE A 70 -4.19 13.37 -3.17
CA PHE A 70 -3.14 14.25 -3.72
C PHE A 70 -2.73 13.86 -5.15
N ILE A 71 -2.60 12.57 -5.46
CA ILE A 71 -2.17 12.14 -6.80
C ILE A 71 -3.20 12.53 -7.86
N PRO A 72 -4.51 12.24 -7.70
CA PRO A 72 -5.51 12.71 -8.66
C PRO A 72 -5.55 14.23 -8.80
N ALA A 73 -5.51 14.97 -7.69
CA ALA A 73 -5.52 16.44 -7.74
C ALA A 73 -4.35 17.00 -8.56
N ILE A 74 -3.14 16.43 -8.42
CA ILE A 74 -1.97 16.84 -9.22
C ILE A 74 -2.19 16.50 -10.70
N TYR A 75 -2.72 15.32 -11.01
CA TYR A 75 -2.99 14.93 -12.40
C TYR A 75 -4.04 15.82 -13.06
N GLU A 76 -5.15 16.09 -12.38
CA GLU A 76 -6.21 16.98 -12.89
C GLU A 76 -5.69 18.38 -13.17
N MET A 77 -4.77 18.91 -12.36
CA MET A 77 -4.12 20.20 -12.61
C MET A 77 -3.19 20.21 -13.82
N LEU A 78 -2.61 19.06 -14.18
CA LEU A 78 -1.62 18.93 -15.26
C LEU A 78 -2.24 18.49 -16.60
N LEU A 79 -3.50 18.05 -16.59
CA LEU A 79 -4.15 17.54 -17.79
C LEU A 79 -4.65 18.65 -18.71
N PRO A 80 -4.63 18.43 -20.04
CA PRO A 80 -5.22 19.36 -20.98
C PRO A 80 -6.74 19.42 -20.81
N ALA A 81 -7.32 20.57 -21.15
CA ALA A 81 -8.76 20.81 -21.02
C ALA A 81 -9.58 19.74 -21.78
N GLY A 82 -10.55 19.14 -21.08
CA GLY A 82 -11.41 18.08 -21.61
C GLY A 82 -10.86 16.65 -21.45
N ALA A 83 -9.63 16.48 -20.99
CA ALA A 83 -9.13 15.16 -20.60
C ALA A 83 -9.68 14.74 -19.23
N MET A 84 -10.04 13.47 -19.09
CA MET A 84 -10.53 12.88 -17.84
C MET A 84 -9.47 11.93 -17.28
N TYR A 85 -9.15 12.09 -16.00
CA TYR A 85 -8.27 11.21 -15.26
C TYR A 85 -9.06 10.18 -14.47
N TYR A 86 -8.64 8.93 -14.55
CA TYR A 86 -9.15 7.87 -13.70
C TYR A 86 -7.97 7.29 -12.91
N PRO A 87 -7.89 7.55 -11.59
CA PRO A 87 -6.79 7.06 -10.76
C PRO A 87 -6.78 5.54 -10.66
N PRO A 88 -5.62 4.96 -10.29
CA PRO A 88 -5.57 3.56 -9.90
C PRO A 88 -6.40 3.31 -8.64
N GLU A 89 -6.72 2.04 -8.43
CA GLU A 89 -7.49 1.59 -7.29
C GLU A 89 -6.88 2.01 -5.94
N TRP A 90 -7.72 2.24 -4.94
CA TRP A 90 -7.30 2.48 -3.56
C TRP A 90 -6.31 1.41 -3.07
N LEU A 91 -6.59 0.13 -3.35
CA LEU A 91 -5.75 -0.98 -2.93
C LEU A 91 -4.36 -0.95 -3.59
N MET A 92 -4.21 -0.40 -4.80
CA MET A 92 -2.90 -0.28 -5.46
C MET A 92 -1.95 0.65 -4.69
N TYR A 93 -2.46 1.70 -4.06
CA TYR A 93 -1.65 2.57 -3.21
C TYR A 93 -1.12 1.86 -1.95
N LEU A 94 -1.84 0.86 -1.42
CA LEU A 94 -1.35 0.10 -0.25
C LEU A 94 -0.01 -0.58 -0.53
N LEU A 95 0.26 -0.98 -1.78
CA LEU A 95 1.52 -1.62 -2.18
C LEU A 95 2.74 -0.74 -1.90
N ILE A 96 2.60 0.59 -1.97
CA ILE A 96 3.66 1.55 -1.63
C ILE A 96 3.54 2.09 -0.20
N CYS A 97 2.33 2.17 0.35
CA CYS A 97 2.08 2.70 1.69
C CYS A 97 2.52 1.74 2.81
N ILE A 98 2.46 0.42 2.60
CA ILE A 98 2.98 -0.58 3.54
C ILE A 98 4.49 -0.44 3.72
N PRO A 99 5.33 -0.52 2.66
CA PRO A 99 6.77 -0.31 2.82
C PRO A 99 7.11 1.11 3.27
N LEU A 100 6.31 2.12 2.89
CA LEU A 100 6.49 3.49 3.38
C LEU A 100 6.27 3.56 4.89
N THR A 101 5.26 2.87 5.41
CA THR A 101 5.00 2.74 6.85
C THR A 101 6.17 2.09 7.56
N ILE A 102 6.70 0.97 7.06
CA ILE A 102 7.91 0.35 7.61
C ILE A 102 9.08 1.35 7.57
N GLY A 103 9.17 2.11 6.48
CA GLY A 103 10.07 3.23 6.30
C GLY A 103 9.98 4.26 7.41
N THR A 104 8.79 4.75 7.72
CA THR A 104 8.59 5.91 8.58
C THR A 104 8.31 5.58 10.04
N LEU A 105 7.96 4.33 10.36
CA LEU A 105 7.47 3.87 11.65
C LEU A 105 8.40 4.26 12.80
N ILE A 106 9.71 4.08 12.64
CA ILE A 106 10.68 4.38 13.71
C ILE A 106 10.67 5.86 14.08
N TRP A 107 10.56 6.76 13.10
CA TRP A 107 10.52 8.20 13.37
C TRP A 107 9.19 8.60 13.94
N VAL A 108 8.06 8.14 13.38
CA VAL A 108 6.73 8.44 13.93
C VAL A 108 6.64 8.00 15.38
N HIS A 109 7.11 6.79 15.69
CA HIS A 109 7.15 6.26 17.05
C HIS A 109 8.09 7.06 17.97
N GLU A 110 9.33 7.33 17.54
CA GLU A 110 10.29 8.14 18.29
C GLU A 110 9.73 9.53 18.61
N TRP A 111 9.11 10.22 17.64
CA TRP A 111 8.51 11.53 17.84
C TRP A 111 7.34 11.50 18.82
N THR A 112 6.44 10.53 18.72
CA THR A 112 5.33 10.37 19.68
C THR A 112 5.86 10.23 21.10
N PHE A 113 6.84 9.35 21.32
CA PHE A 113 7.35 9.10 22.68
C PHE A 113 8.24 10.24 23.20
N LYS A 114 8.94 10.95 22.33
CA LYS A 114 9.64 12.20 22.70
C LYS A 114 8.66 13.27 23.15
N LEU A 115 7.53 13.44 22.46
CA LEU A 115 6.49 14.40 22.85
C LEU A 115 5.81 14.00 24.18
N PHE A 116 5.55 12.70 24.36
CA PHE A 116 4.86 12.19 25.55
C PHE A 116 5.74 12.17 26.80
N LEU A 117 7.02 11.80 26.67
CA LEU A 117 7.94 11.63 27.80
C LEU A 117 8.86 12.83 28.02
N GLN A 118 9.04 13.69 27.01
CA GLN A 118 9.87 14.89 27.08
C GLN A 118 11.28 14.55 27.60
N ASN A 119 11.65 15.09 28.76
CA ASN A 119 12.97 14.90 29.37
C ASN A 119 13.23 13.46 29.82
N ASP A 120 12.18 12.67 30.10
CA ASP A 120 12.32 11.27 30.53
C ASP A 120 12.56 10.30 29.34
N TYR A 121 12.53 10.80 28.10
CA TYR A 121 12.60 9.96 26.91
C TYR A 121 13.92 9.17 26.81
N GLU A 122 15.07 9.81 27.03
CA GLU A 122 16.37 9.15 26.91
C GLU A 122 16.55 8.03 27.95
N GLU A 123 16.02 8.23 29.16
CA GLU A 123 16.06 7.24 30.23
C GLU A 123 15.11 6.07 29.92
N PHE A 124 13.93 6.36 29.37
CA PHE A 124 13.01 5.33 28.88
C PHE A 124 13.61 4.52 27.71
N GLU A 125 14.28 5.17 26.76
CA GLU A 125 14.92 4.50 25.63
C GLU A 125 16.02 3.53 26.11
N ASP A 126 16.81 3.92 27.11
CA ASP A 126 17.82 3.07 27.73
C ASP A 126 17.17 1.86 28.41
N PHE A 127 16.15 2.08 29.25
CA PHE A 127 15.36 1.01 29.86
C PHE A 127 14.76 0.05 28.83
N TYR A 128 14.18 0.58 27.75
CA TYR A 128 13.50 -0.20 26.73
C TYR A 128 14.50 -1.08 25.94
N ASN A 129 15.64 -0.51 25.55
CA ASN A 129 16.70 -1.26 24.87
C ASN A 129 17.38 -2.30 25.78
N ASP A 130 17.62 -1.97 27.06
CA ASP A 130 18.17 -2.88 28.07
C ASP A 130 17.25 -4.09 28.29
N ARG A 131 15.93 -3.85 28.40
CA ARG A 131 14.91 -4.92 28.53
C ARG A 131 14.85 -5.83 27.29
N GLN A 132 14.98 -5.27 26.10
CA GLN A 132 14.91 -6.02 24.84
C GLN A 132 16.24 -6.72 24.49
N GLY A 133 17.36 -6.24 25.03
CA GLY A 133 18.71 -6.77 24.77
C GLY A 133 19.28 -6.39 23.39
N TYR A 134 18.65 -5.44 22.68
CA TYR A 134 19.11 -4.93 21.40
C TYR A 134 18.75 -3.46 21.21
N ASN A 135 19.49 -2.79 20.34
CA ASN A 135 19.31 -1.37 20.08
C ASN A 135 18.15 -1.18 19.08
N ASN A 136 16.97 -0.85 19.59
CA ASN A 136 15.75 -0.70 18.80
C ASN A 136 15.89 0.38 17.73
N LYS A 137 16.53 1.52 18.05
CA LYS A 137 16.76 2.60 17.09
C LYS A 137 17.61 2.16 15.91
N LYS A 138 18.71 1.44 16.16
CA LYS A 138 19.59 0.93 15.09
C LYS A 138 18.90 -0.14 14.24
N ALA A 139 18.14 -1.03 14.87
CA ALA A 139 17.33 -2.03 14.17
C ALA A 139 16.24 -1.36 13.30
N GLY A 140 15.48 -0.45 13.90
CA GLY A 140 14.43 0.34 13.26
C GLY A 140 14.95 1.15 12.08
N VAL A 141 16.09 1.84 12.20
CA VAL A 141 16.70 2.58 11.09
C VAL A 141 17.11 1.67 9.93
N ARG A 142 17.57 0.44 10.20
CA ARG A 142 17.87 -0.51 9.11
C ARG A 142 16.59 -1.00 8.41
N LEU A 143 15.54 -1.31 9.16
CA LEU A 143 14.24 -1.67 8.59
C LEU A 143 13.63 -0.51 7.80
N ALA A 144 13.74 0.71 8.33
CA ALA A 144 13.31 1.93 7.68
C ALA A 144 13.98 2.13 6.31
N LYS A 145 15.30 1.93 6.23
CA LYS A 145 16.02 1.98 4.95
C LYS A 145 15.48 0.97 3.94
N ILE A 146 15.22 -0.26 4.37
CA ILE A 146 14.67 -1.31 3.50
C ILE A 146 13.28 -0.88 3.01
N GLY A 147 12.39 -0.45 3.91
CA GLY A 147 11.05 0.03 3.57
C GLY A 147 11.08 1.18 2.58
N LEU A 148 11.89 2.22 2.83
CA LEU A 148 12.04 3.37 1.93
C LEU A 148 12.60 2.99 0.56
N VAL A 149 13.57 2.06 0.49
CA VAL A 149 14.08 1.56 -0.79
C VAL A 149 12.97 0.87 -1.59
N PHE A 150 12.18 0.00 -0.95
CA PHE A 150 11.04 -0.63 -1.61
C PHE A 150 10.00 0.41 -2.06
N THR A 151 9.67 1.39 -1.22
CA THR A 151 8.79 2.49 -1.62
C THR A 151 9.33 3.21 -2.84
N LEU A 152 10.60 3.62 -2.87
CA LEU A 152 11.19 4.33 -3.99
C LEU A 152 11.21 3.50 -5.28
N LEU A 153 11.36 2.17 -5.18
CA LEU A 153 11.32 1.27 -6.33
C LEU A 153 9.91 1.17 -6.93
N PHE A 154 8.87 1.07 -6.09
CA PHE A 154 7.48 0.87 -6.54
C PHE A 154 6.71 2.18 -6.78
N LEU A 155 7.13 3.30 -6.18
CA LEU A 155 6.44 4.59 -6.27
C LEU A 155 6.22 5.05 -7.74
N PRO A 156 7.21 5.01 -8.65
CA PRO A 156 7.00 5.45 -10.04
C PRO A 156 5.98 4.61 -10.81
N PHE A 157 5.83 3.34 -10.43
CA PHE A 157 4.89 2.41 -11.04
C PHE A 157 3.46 2.71 -10.59
N ILE A 158 3.23 2.89 -9.29
CA ILE A 158 1.91 3.22 -8.75
C ILE A 158 1.48 4.64 -9.15
N VAL A 159 2.33 5.65 -8.95
CA VAL A 159 2.03 7.05 -9.32
C VAL A 159 1.91 7.22 -10.83
N GLY A 160 2.65 6.41 -11.60
CA GLY A 160 2.57 6.38 -13.06
C GLY A 160 1.38 5.60 -13.60
N SER A 161 0.75 4.74 -12.78
CA SER A 161 -0.40 3.94 -13.16
C SER A 161 -1.60 4.86 -13.38
N ARG A 162 -2.23 4.80 -14.55
CA ARG A 162 -3.30 5.72 -14.90
C ARG A 162 -4.11 5.27 -16.10
N VAL A 163 -5.35 5.73 -16.12
CA VAL A 163 -6.19 5.79 -17.31
C VAL A 163 -6.52 7.25 -17.57
N ILE A 164 -6.18 7.76 -18.74
CA ILE A 164 -6.53 9.12 -19.16
C ILE A 164 -7.33 9.03 -20.46
N VAL A 165 -8.52 9.63 -20.48
CA VAL A 165 -9.36 9.70 -21.67
C VAL A 165 -9.28 11.11 -22.24
N TYR A 166 -8.82 11.24 -23.48
CA TYR A 166 -8.81 12.48 -24.25
C TYR A 166 -10.02 12.54 -25.19
N ASN A 167 -10.08 13.57 -26.03
CA ASN A 167 -11.18 13.76 -26.98
C ASN A 167 -11.22 12.70 -28.09
N ASP A 168 -10.07 12.13 -28.47
CA ASP A 168 -9.91 11.20 -29.60
C ASP A 168 -9.20 9.88 -29.23
N SER A 169 -8.69 9.78 -28.01
CA SER A 169 -7.78 8.72 -27.59
C SER A 169 -7.88 8.41 -26.11
N ILE A 170 -7.37 7.24 -25.73
CA ILE A 170 -7.23 6.76 -24.36
C ILE A 170 -5.77 6.35 -24.13
N THR A 171 -5.20 6.85 -23.03
CA THR A 171 -3.90 6.42 -22.53
C THR A 171 -4.10 5.47 -21.37
N LEU A 172 -3.53 4.28 -21.48
CA LEU A 172 -3.53 3.24 -20.46
C LEU A 172 -2.10 2.99 -20.00
N LYS A 173 -1.84 3.07 -18.69
CA LYS A 173 -0.60 2.60 -18.11
C LYS A 173 -0.92 1.80 -16.88
N GLN A 174 -0.72 0.48 -16.97
CA GLN A 174 -0.89 -0.38 -15.81
C GLN A 174 0.31 -0.31 -14.87
N PHE A 175 0.11 -0.62 -13.58
CA PHE A 175 1.19 -0.51 -12.60
C PHE A 175 2.42 -1.36 -12.93
N TYR A 176 2.25 -2.52 -13.58
CA TYR A 176 3.36 -3.38 -13.98
C TYR A 176 3.96 -3.00 -15.35
N GLN A 177 3.38 -2.02 -16.04
CA GLN A 177 3.86 -1.58 -17.36
C GLN A 177 4.88 -0.45 -17.25
N ILE A 178 6.00 -0.59 -17.96
CA ILE A 178 7.05 0.43 -18.02
C ILE A 178 6.57 1.65 -18.84
N LYS A 179 5.94 1.38 -20.00
CA LYS A 179 5.46 2.42 -20.92
C LYS A 179 3.94 2.46 -20.92
N ALA A 180 3.40 3.67 -21.04
CA ALA A 180 1.98 3.85 -21.33
C ALA A 180 1.69 3.43 -22.78
N ARG A 181 0.50 2.86 -22.98
CA ARG A 181 -0.07 2.58 -24.30
C ARG A 181 -1.09 3.67 -24.61
N ASN A 182 -1.07 4.16 -25.85
CA ASN A 182 -2.01 5.15 -26.34
C ASN A 182 -2.80 4.51 -27.47
N TYR A 183 -4.12 4.49 -27.32
CA TYR A 183 -5.03 3.94 -28.30
C TYR A 183 -5.97 5.06 -28.75
N LYS A 184 -6.24 5.15 -30.04
CA LYS A 184 -7.38 5.93 -30.51
C LYS A 184 -8.65 5.15 -30.26
N PHE A 185 -9.81 5.82 -30.26
CA PHE A 185 -11.07 5.11 -30.10
C PHE A 185 -11.37 4.13 -31.25
N GLU A 186 -10.81 4.36 -32.44
CA GLU A 186 -10.89 3.43 -33.59
C GLU A 186 -10.14 2.11 -33.34
N ASP A 187 -9.16 2.11 -32.44
CA ASP A 187 -8.37 0.91 -32.07
C ASP A 187 -9.13 0.00 -31.09
N ILE A 188 -10.29 0.42 -30.59
CA ILE A 188 -11.16 -0.43 -29.77
C ILE A 188 -11.89 -1.40 -30.71
N ALA A 189 -11.54 -2.68 -30.58
CA ALA A 189 -12.14 -3.75 -31.36
C ALA A 189 -13.49 -4.16 -30.76
N GLN A 190 -13.54 -4.40 -29.45
CA GLN A 190 -14.74 -4.86 -28.74
C GLN A 190 -14.82 -4.30 -27.32
N ILE A 191 -16.04 -4.19 -26.81
CA ILE A 191 -16.35 -3.87 -25.42
C ILE A 191 -17.28 -4.97 -24.91
N ASN A 192 -16.80 -5.81 -24.01
CA ASN A 192 -17.55 -6.95 -23.49
C ASN A 192 -17.93 -6.71 -22.03
N LEU A 193 -19.19 -6.96 -21.69
CA LEU A 193 -19.71 -7.01 -20.32
C LEU A 193 -19.89 -8.48 -19.94
N TYR A 194 -19.13 -8.96 -18.97
CA TYR A 194 -19.30 -10.29 -18.40
C TYR A 194 -20.06 -10.18 -17.09
N SER A 195 -21.10 -10.99 -16.94
CA SER A 195 -21.91 -11.03 -15.70
C SER A 195 -21.44 -12.10 -14.72
N GLN A 196 -20.63 -13.05 -15.20
CA GLN A 196 -20.16 -14.19 -14.45
C GLN A 196 -18.67 -14.42 -14.68
N TYR A 197 -17.97 -14.75 -13.60
CA TYR A 197 -16.59 -15.19 -13.61
C TYR A 197 -16.52 -16.64 -13.15
N GLN A 198 -15.82 -17.50 -13.88
CA GLN A 198 -15.54 -18.87 -13.45
C GLN A 198 -14.06 -19.04 -13.10
N ASN A 199 -13.76 -19.47 -11.87
CA ASN A 199 -12.40 -19.76 -11.45
C ASN A 199 -11.93 -21.16 -11.92
N ARG A 200 -10.63 -21.47 -11.77
CA ARG A 200 -10.05 -22.78 -12.13
C ARG A 200 -10.66 -23.98 -11.39
N LYS A 201 -11.36 -23.77 -10.27
CA LYS A 201 -12.08 -24.82 -9.54
C LYS A 201 -13.50 -25.04 -10.08
N GLY A 202 -13.91 -24.27 -11.09
CA GLY A 202 -15.23 -24.29 -11.68
C GLY A 202 -16.27 -23.49 -10.91
N GLU A 203 -15.88 -22.76 -9.86
CA GLU A 203 -16.80 -21.93 -9.06
C GLU A 203 -17.15 -20.68 -9.84
N ILE A 204 -18.46 -20.44 -10.01
CA ILE A 204 -19.00 -19.28 -10.71
C ILE A 204 -19.32 -18.20 -9.68
N THR A 205 -18.77 -17.01 -9.87
CA THR A 205 -19.08 -15.82 -9.09
C THR A 205 -19.80 -14.82 -9.98
N GLU A 206 -20.97 -14.34 -9.55
CA GLU A 206 -21.69 -13.28 -10.25
C GLU A 206 -21.02 -11.93 -9.95
N SER A 207 -20.40 -11.34 -10.96
CA SER A 207 -19.76 -10.03 -10.87
C SER A 207 -19.68 -9.40 -12.24
N ASN A 208 -20.37 -8.27 -12.40
CA ASN A 208 -20.35 -7.51 -13.63
C ASN A 208 -18.98 -6.86 -13.81
N HIS A 209 -18.27 -7.21 -14.88
CA HIS A 209 -17.02 -6.56 -15.23
C HIS A 209 -16.92 -6.32 -16.73
N TYR A 210 -16.28 -5.20 -17.07
CA TYR A 210 -16.10 -4.78 -18.46
C TYR A 210 -14.67 -5.03 -18.90
N VAL A 211 -14.53 -5.60 -20.09
CA VAL A 211 -13.25 -5.83 -20.76
C VAL A 211 -13.25 -5.07 -22.07
N LEU A 212 -12.24 -4.21 -22.25
CA LEU A 212 -11.96 -3.55 -23.52
C LEU A 212 -10.91 -4.39 -24.27
N GLN A 213 -11.25 -4.81 -25.48
CA GLN A 213 -10.31 -5.47 -26.39
C GLN A 213 -9.86 -4.50 -27.47
N PHE A 214 -8.55 -4.36 -27.64
CA PHE A 214 -7.94 -3.51 -28.66
C PHE A 214 -7.54 -4.33 -29.89
N THR A 215 -7.37 -3.65 -31.03
CA THR A 215 -7.00 -4.28 -32.31
C THR A 215 -5.64 -4.99 -32.30
N ASP A 216 -4.75 -4.63 -31.38
CA ASP A 216 -3.46 -5.29 -31.14
C ASP A 216 -3.56 -6.53 -30.24
N GLY A 217 -4.77 -6.92 -29.85
CA GLY A 217 -5.04 -8.04 -28.94
C GLY A 217 -4.82 -7.72 -27.46
N PHE A 218 -4.53 -6.46 -27.10
CA PHE A 218 -4.45 -6.06 -25.71
C PHE A 218 -5.84 -6.05 -25.06
N GLU A 219 -5.93 -6.56 -23.83
CA GLU A 219 -7.15 -6.56 -23.03
C GLU A 219 -6.99 -5.67 -21.81
N PHE A 220 -7.99 -4.84 -21.56
CA PHE A 220 -8.04 -3.95 -20.42
C PHE A 220 -9.30 -4.20 -19.59
N TYR A 221 -9.09 -4.73 -18.39
CA TYR A 221 -10.13 -4.93 -17.38
C TYR A 221 -10.39 -3.63 -16.64
N VAL A 222 -11.58 -3.06 -16.86
CA VAL A 222 -11.96 -1.74 -16.34
C VAL A 222 -12.02 -1.72 -14.81
N GLY A 223 -12.47 -2.83 -14.21
CA GLY A 223 -12.62 -2.98 -12.75
C GLY A 223 -11.32 -2.89 -11.95
N TYR A 224 -10.14 -3.01 -12.58
CA TYR A 224 -8.87 -2.80 -11.89
C TYR A 224 -8.54 -1.33 -11.62
N TYR A 225 -9.25 -0.39 -12.25
CA TYR A 225 -9.00 1.05 -12.10
C TYR A 225 -10.19 1.80 -11.53
N LEU A 226 -11.40 1.27 -11.73
CA LEU A 226 -12.64 1.89 -11.31
C LEU A 226 -13.34 0.91 -10.36
N ASN A 227 -13.69 1.39 -9.16
CA ASN A 227 -14.36 0.59 -8.11
C ASN A 227 -15.84 0.92 -7.92
N ASP A 228 -16.31 1.97 -8.57
CA ASP A 228 -17.71 2.39 -8.47
C ASP A 228 -18.44 1.92 -9.73
N ASP A 229 -19.40 1.01 -9.58
CA ASP A 229 -20.19 0.45 -10.67
C ASP A 229 -20.85 1.53 -11.55
N SER A 230 -21.28 2.64 -10.95
CA SER A 230 -21.87 3.76 -11.70
C SER A 230 -20.82 4.47 -12.56
N VAL A 231 -19.60 4.64 -12.04
CA VAL A 231 -18.47 5.22 -12.77
C VAL A 231 -18.00 4.28 -13.86
N ILE A 232 -17.90 2.97 -13.58
CA ILE A 232 -17.56 1.93 -14.57
C ILE A 232 -18.57 1.94 -15.73
N GLN A 233 -19.86 1.93 -15.42
CA GLN A 233 -20.92 1.96 -16.43
C GLN A 233 -20.88 3.25 -17.24
N SER A 234 -20.72 4.40 -16.58
CA SER A 234 -20.67 5.68 -17.27
C SER A 234 -19.44 5.79 -18.17
N PHE A 235 -18.27 5.38 -17.69
CA PHE A 235 -17.02 5.32 -18.44
C PHE A 235 -17.17 4.42 -19.68
N THR A 236 -17.69 3.21 -19.49
CA THR A 236 -17.78 2.23 -20.58
C THR A 236 -18.82 2.64 -21.64
N ARG A 237 -19.93 3.27 -21.22
CA ARG A 237 -20.90 3.88 -22.15
C ARG A 237 -20.31 5.04 -22.94
N ASP A 238 -19.50 5.89 -22.32
CA ASP A 238 -18.81 6.96 -23.03
C ASP A 238 -17.83 6.40 -24.08
N LEU A 239 -17.03 5.40 -23.72
CA LEU A 239 -16.12 4.72 -24.65
C LEU A 239 -16.87 4.04 -25.81
N SER A 240 -17.98 3.37 -25.53
CA SER A 240 -18.86 2.78 -26.55
C SER A 240 -19.34 3.84 -27.54
N LYS A 241 -19.82 4.98 -27.05
CA LYS A 241 -20.29 6.09 -27.90
C LYS A 241 -19.17 6.68 -28.75
N ARG A 242 -17.98 6.89 -28.17
CA ARG A 242 -16.83 7.50 -28.86
C ARG A 242 -16.17 6.57 -29.87
N SER A 243 -16.13 5.27 -29.59
CA SER A 243 -15.58 4.26 -30.51
C SER A 243 -16.58 3.79 -31.57
N GLY A 244 -17.87 4.04 -31.37
CA GLY A 244 -18.94 3.47 -32.20
C GLY A 244 -19.09 1.96 -32.02
N ARG A 245 -18.49 1.36 -30.98
CA ARG A 245 -18.59 -0.07 -30.66
C ARG A 245 -19.70 -0.30 -29.63
N PRO A 246 -20.69 -1.17 -29.91
CA PRO A 246 -21.69 -1.53 -28.91
C PRO A 246 -21.04 -2.29 -27.75
N ILE A 247 -21.68 -2.23 -26.58
CA ILE A 247 -21.35 -3.09 -25.44
C ILE A 247 -22.00 -4.44 -25.70
N ASN A 248 -21.21 -5.49 -25.84
CA ASN A 248 -21.69 -6.85 -26.01
C ASN A 248 -21.88 -7.50 -24.64
N GLU A 249 -23.00 -8.20 -24.45
CA GLU A 249 -23.16 -9.09 -23.30
C GLU A 249 -22.33 -10.35 -23.56
N GLY A 250 -21.17 -10.44 -22.90
CA GLY A 250 -20.40 -11.65 -22.77
C GLY A 250 -21.06 -12.57 -21.75
N GLY A 251 -21.03 -13.88 -22.00
CA GLY A 251 -21.53 -14.87 -21.05
C GLY A 251 -20.63 -14.99 -19.83
N ILE A 252 -19.86 -16.08 -19.78
CA ILE A 252 -18.91 -16.36 -18.69
C ILE A 252 -17.51 -15.95 -19.18
N ASP A 253 -16.80 -15.15 -18.38
CA ASP A 253 -15.36 -14.93 -18.57
C ASP A 253 -14.56 -16.07 -17.94
N TYR A 254 -13.58 -16.60 -18.67
CA TYR A 254 -12.71 -17.68 -18.24
C TYR A 254 -11.32 -17.11 -17.99
N TYR A 255 -10.95 -16.97 -16.72
CA TYR A 255 -9.64 -16.44 -16.35
C TYR A 255 -8.68 -17.57 -15.98
N GLU A 256 -7.48 -17.54 -16.57
CA GLU A 256 -6.38 -18.39 -16.16
C GLU A 256 -5.53 -17.67 -15.09
N GLU A 257 -5.75 -17.97 -13.79
CA GLU A 257 -4.79 -17.61 -12.72
C GLU A 257 -3.58 -18.55 -12.66
#